data_AF-A0A0B8NNN2-F1
#
_entry.id   AF-A0A0B8NNN2-F1
#
_cell.length_a   1.000
_cell.length_b   1.000
_cell.length_c   1.000
_cell.angle_alpha   90.00
_cell.angle_beta   90.00
_cell.angle_gamma   90.00
#
_symmetry.space_group_name_H-M   'P 1'
#
loop_
_entity.id
_entity.type
_entity.pdbx_description
1 polymer ?
#
loop_
_entity_poly.entity_id
_entity_poly.type
_entity_poly.pdbx_seq_one_letter_code
_entity_poly.pdbx_strand_id
1 'polypeptide(L)'
;MFLTATHELLTQIQYAQIFNPTPETPPVADKLLELVRYFTWFVLLSGVLGITYAGGRFAWEKWTGGGVQAPKQVAGALIGGIVATSAGTIMNAVIGQ
;
A
#
# COMPACT_ATOMS: atom_id res chain seq x y z
N MET A 1 -39.05 28.85 16.11
CA MET A 1 -37.87 29.63 15.74
C MET A 1 -36.70 29.46 16.72
N PHE A 2 -36.93 29.43 18.03
CA PHE A 2 -35.86 29.17 19.02
C PHE A 2 -35.33 27.73 18.99
N LEU A 3 -36.22 26.74 18.77
CA LEU A 3 -35.86 25.32 18.64
C LEU A 3 -35.02 25.00 17.39
N THR A 4 -35.22 25.75 16.30
CA THR A 4 -34.45 25.56 15.06
C THR A 4 -33.05 26.16 15.19
N ALA A 5 -32.93 27.36 15.79
CA ALA A 5 -31.64 27.99 16.04
C ALA A 5 -30.76 27.19 17.03
N THR A 6 -31.38 26.59 18.06
CA THR A 6 -30.66 25.72 19.01
C THR A 6 -30.21 24.42 18.36
N HIS A 7 -31.01 23.84 17.45
CA HIS A 7 -30.62 22.67 16.68
C HIS A 7 -29.42 22.97 15.76
N GLU A 8 -29.43 24.10 15.05
CA GLU A 8 -28.31 24.51 14.19
C GLU A 8 -27.04 24.78 14.99
N LEU A 9 -27.16 25.42 16.15
CA LEU A 9 -26.06 25.66 17.08
C LEU A 9 -25.50 24.33 17.61
N LEU A 10 -26.36 23.38 17.99
CA LEU A 10 -25.94 22.05 18.45
C LEU A 10 -25.21 21.27 17.34
N THR A 11 -25.72 21.31 16.11
CA THR A 11 -25.04 20.70 14.96
C THR A 11 -23.70 21.38 14.67
N GLN A 12 -23.62 22.71 14.76
CA GLN A 12 -22.37 23.45 14.53
C GLN A 12 -21.31 23.13 15.59
N ILE A 13 -21.70 23.00 16.86
CA ILE A 13 -20.79 22.52 17.92
C ILE A 13 -20.36 21.08 17.62
N GLN A 14 -21.26 20.22 17.15
CA GLN A 14 -20.93 18.82 16.84
C GLN A 14 -19.92 18.70 15.68
N TYR A 15 -20.03 19.54 14.64
CA TYR A 15 -19.04 19.61 13.56
C TYR A 15 -17.70 20.21 14.01
N ALA A 16 -17.72 21.19 14.94
CA ALA A 16 -16.51 21.78 15.52
C ALA A 16 -15.79 20.87 16.54
N GLN A 17 -16.45 19.79 17.00
CA GLN A 17 -15.90 18.75 17.88
C GLN A 17 -15.42 17.51 17.10
N ILE A 18 -15.45 17.54 15.76
CA ILE A 18 -14.60 16.68 14.95
C ILE A 18 -13.19 17.21 15.19
N PHE A 19 -12.60 16.69 16.27
CA PHE A 19 -11.25 16.90 16.73
C PHE A 19 -10.36 17.32 15.57
N ASN A 20 -9.79 18.52 15.65
CA ASN A 20 -8.64 18.90 14.87
C ASN A 20 -7.61 17.78 15.02
N PRO A 21 -7.45 16.86 14.05
CA PRO A 21 -6.37 15.92 14.10
C PRO A 21 -5.21 16.73 13.55
N THR A 22 -4.66 17.67 14.33
CA THR A 22 -3.22 17.88 14.24
C THR A 22 -2.67 16.52 14.61
N PRO A 23 -2.13 15.75 13.65
CA PRO A 23 -1.61 14.43 13.93
C PRO A 23 -0.39 14.69 14.80
N GLU A 24 -0.58 14.70 16.11
CA GLU A 24 0.54 14.63 17.02
C GLU A 24 1.12 13.25 16.81
N THR A 25 2.32 13.21 16.24
CA THR A 25 2.97 11.98 15.80
C THR A 25 2.93 11.01 16.98
N PRO A 26 2.21 9.87 16.87
CA PRO A 26 1.99 9.01 18.03
C PRO A 26 3.36 8.60 18.59
N PRO A 27 3.59 8.67 19.91
CA PRO A 27 4.87 8.28 20.48
C PRO A 27 5.22 6.88 19.98
N VAL A 28 6.46 6.69 19.49
CA VAL A 28 6.98 5.49 18.76
C VAL A 28 6.75 5.48 17.23
N ALA A 29 6.06 6.46 16.65
CA ALA A 29 5.85 6.56 15.20
C ALA A 29 7.16 6.55 14.40
N ASP A 30 8.23 7.22 14.87
CA ASP A 30 9.51 7.26 14.15
C ASP A 30 10.10 5.86 13.95
N LYS A 31 10.04 5.00 14.98
CA LYS A 31 10.54 3.63 14.90
C LYS A 31 9.67 2.74 14.02
N LEU A 32 8.35 2.94 14.05
CA LEU A 32 7.42 2.23 13.16
C LEU A 32 7.60 2.65 11.70
N LEU A 33 7.77 3.95 11.44
CA LEU A 33 8.03 4.49 10.10
C LEU A 33 9.37 3.98 9.56
N GLU A 34 10.41 3.93 10.39
CA GLU A 34 11.70 3.35 10.03
C GLU A 34 11.58 1.86 9.68
N LEU A 35 10.85 1.07 10.47
CA LEU A 35 10.58 -0.34 10.19
C LEU A 35 9.81 -0.54 8.87
N VAL A 36 8.73 0.23 8.66
CA VAL A 36 7.93 0.17 7.42
C VAL A 36 8.80 0.53 6.23
N ARG A 37 9.69 1.52 6.35
CA ARG A 37 10.64 1.89 5.29
C ARG A 37 11.57 0.74 4.92
N TYR A 38 12.12 0.03 5.91
CA TYR A 38 12.91 -1.18 5.64
C TYR A 38 12.08 -2.27 4.97
N PHE A 39 10.82 -2.43 5.37
CA PHE A 39 9.91 -3.41 4.77
C PHE A 39 9.59 -3.07 3.31
N THR A 40 9.37 -1.80 2.97
CA THR A 40 9.18 -1.34 1.60
C THR A 40 10.39 -1.69 0.73
N TRP A 41 11.61 -1.44 1.22
CA TRP A 41 12.83 -1.84 0.51
C TRP A 41 12.93 -3.35 0.30
N PHE A 42 12.56 -4.13 1.32
CA PHE A 42 12.52 -5.58 1.22
C PHE A 42 11.53 -6.07 0.16
N VAL A 43 10.32 -5.52 0.13
CA VAL A 43 9.28 -5.85 -0.86
C VAL A 43 9.74 -5.51 -2.28
N LEU A 44 10.37 -4.34 -2.47
CA LEU A 44 10.92 -3.94 -3.77
C LEU A 44 12.02 -4.88 -4.26
N LEU A 45 13.00 -5.18 -3.39
CA LEU A 45 14.08 -6.11 -3.72
C LEU A 45 13.56 -7.52 -4.01
N SER A 46 12.63 -8.01 -3.20
CA SER A 46 11.97 -9.31 -3.42
C SER A 46 11.21 -9.36 -4.73
N GLY A 47 10.49 -8.29 -5.09
CA GLY A 47 9.73 -8.20 -6.35
C GLY A 47 10.64 -8.25 -7.58
N VAL A 48 11.73 -7.46 -7.56
CA VAL A 48 12.72 -7.45 -8.64
C VAL A 48 13.34 -8.83 -8.82
N LEU A 49 13.81 -9.45 -7.73
CA LEU A 49 14.40 -10.80 -7.78
C LEU A 49 13.41 -11.84 -8.31
N GLY A 50 12.15 -11.78 -7.87
CA GLY A 50 11.09 -12.69 -8.32
C GLY A 50 10.82 -12.61 -9.82
N ILE A 51 10.67 -11.39 -10.36
CA ILE A 51 10.44 -11.18 -11.79
C ILE A 51 11.69 -11.56 -12.60
N THR A 52 12.89 -11.19 -12.15
CA THR A 52 14.15 -11.53 -12.83
C THR A 52 14.36 -13.05 -12.89
N TYR A 53 14.10 -13.77 -11.80
CA TYR A 53 14.20 -15.23 -11.77
C TYR A 53 13.15 -15.90 -12.68
N ALA A 54 11.89 -15.48 -12.59
CA ALA A 54 10.82 -16.00 -13.42
C ALA A 54 11.07 -15.75 -14.92
N GLY A 55 11.53 -14.55 -15.27
CA GLY A 55 11.90 -14.19 -16.64
C GLY A 55 13.10 -14.98 -17.16
N GLY A 56 14.13 -15.16 -16.33
CA GLY A 56 15.30 -15.97 -16.67
C GLY A 56 14.97 -17.44 -16.90
N ARG A 57 14.15 -18.04 -16.02
CA ARG A 57 13.63 -19.41 -16.18
C ARG A 57 12.75 -19.57 -17.41
N PHE A 58 11.91 -18.59 -17.71
CA PHE A 58 11.09 -18.57 -18.92
C PHE A 58 11.93 -18.55 -20.21
N ALA A 59 12.97 -17.71 -20.25
CA ALA A 59 13.90 -17.69 -21.38
C ALA A 59 14.66 -19.01 -21.54
N TRP A 60 15.08 -19.63 -20.43
CA TRP A 60 15.75 -20.92 -20.43
C TRP A 60 14.86 -22.06 -20.93
N GLU A 61 13.62 -22.16 -20.45
CA GLU A 61 12.64 -23.17 -20.87
C GLU A 61 12.30 -23.04 -22.37
N LYS A 62 12.20 -21.81 -22.89
CA LYS A 62 12.01 -21.56 -24.34
C LYS A 62 13.11 -22.18 -25.21
N TRP A 63 14.37 -22.15 -24.76
CA TRP A 63 15.53 -22.59 -25.55
C TRP A 63 15.87 -24.07 -25.34
N THR A 64 15.57 -24.64 -24.17
CA THR A 64 15.85 -26.06 -23.86
C THR A 64 14.68 -27.01 -24.16
N GLY A 65 13.51 -26.49 -24.58
CA GLY A 65 12.33 -27.31 -24.85
C GLY A 65 11.74 -27.97 -23.59
N GLY A 66 12.08 -27.47 -22.41
CA GLY A 66 11.68 -27.98 -21.11
C GLY A 66 10.29 -27.52 -20.67
N GLY A 67 9.65 -28.29 -19.79
CA GLY A 67 8.23 -28.22 -19.45
C GLY A 67 7.67 -26.86 -19.00
N VAL A 68 6.35 -26.72 -19.18
CA VAL A 68 5.52 -25.49 -19.19
C VAL A 68 5.33 -24.79 -17.82
N GLN A 69 6.32 -24.78 -16.92
CA GLN A 69 6.16 -24.24 -15.56
C GLN A 69 6.43 -22.73 -15.48
N ALA A 70 7.30 -22.18 -16.33
CA ALA A 70 7.67 -20.77 -16.27
C ALA A 70 6.53 -19.75 -16.56
N PRO A 71 5.56 -20.01 -17.46
CA PRO A 71 4.45 -19.06 -17.67
C PRO A 71 3.66 -18.78 -16.40
N LYS A 72 3.44 -19.81 -15.58
CA LYS A 72 2.75 -19.69 -14.28
C LYS A 72 3.56 -18.87 -13.28
N GLN A 73 4.90 -19.00 -13.29
CA GLN A 73 5.77 -18.24 -12.40
C GLN A 73 5.81 -16.76 -12.78
N VAL A 74 5.88 -16.44 -14.07
CA VAL A 74 5.82 -15.06 -14.55
C VAL A 74 4.47 -14.42 -14.24
N ALA A 75 3.36 -15.14 -14.48
CA ALA A 75 2.02 -14.67 -14.12
C ALA A 75 1.88 -14.39 -12.61
N GLY A 76 2.39 -15.29 -11.76
CA GLY A 76 2.41 -15.09 -10.31
C GLY A 76 3.24 -13.87 -9.88
N ALA A 77 4.39 -13.65 -10.52
CA ALA A 77 5.24 -12.48 -10.25
C ALA A 77 4.56 -11.16 -10.66
N LEU A 78 3.83 -11.15 -11.77
CA LEU A 78 3.06 -9.98 -12.22
C LEU A 78 1.91 -9.65 -11.24
N ILE A 79 1.16 -10.65 -10.80
CA ILE A 79 0.08 -10.45 -9.81
C ILE A 79 0.66 -9.90 -8.50
N GLY A 80 1.78 -10.45 -8.02
CA GLY A 80 2.47 -9.93 -6.84
C GLY A 80 2.91 -8.47 -7.00
N GLY A 81 3.41 -8.07 -8.18
CA GLY A 81 3.77 -6.69 -8.49
C GLY A 81 2.59 -5.73 -8.48
N ILE A 82 1.43 -6.15 -9.00
CA ILE A 82 0.19 -5.35 -8.99
C ILE A 82 -0.27 -5.11 -7.55
N VAL A 83 -0.29 -6.16 -6.72
CA VAL A 83 -0.69 -6.04 -5.31
C VAL A 83 0.25 -5.08 -4.56
N ALA A 84 1.57 -5.22 -4.74
CA ALA A 84 2.54 -4.33 -4.11
C ALA A 84 2.38 -2.87 -4.55
N THR A 85 2.10 -2.62 -5.84
CA THR A 85 1.88 -1.26 -6.36
C THR A 85 0.59 -0.65 -5.81
N SER A 86 -0.48 -1.44 -5.71
CA SER A 86 -1.76 -0.99 -5.17
C SER A 86 -1.73 -0.66 -3.68
N ALA A 87 -0.86 -1.32 -2.90
CA ALA A 87 -0.66 -0.98 -1.50
C ALA A 87 -0.10 0.45 -1.35
N GLY A 88 0.81 0.86 -2.24
CA GLY A 88 1.37 2.22 -2.25
C GLY A 88 0.32 3.29 -2.60
N THR A 89 -0.57 3.02 -3.56
CA THR A 89 -1.64 3.97 -3.90
C THR A 89 -2.67 4.13 -2.78
N ILE A 90 -3.01 3.03 -2.09
CA ILE A 90 -3.91 3.07 -0.92
C ILE A 90 -3.27 3.87 0.22
N MET A 91 -1.97 3.68 0.48
CA MET A 91 -1.27 4.45 1.50
C MET A 91 -1.30 5.95 1.21
N ASN A 92 -1.09 6.37 -0.03
CA ASN A 92 -1.17 7.80 -0.41
C ASN A 92 -2.60 8.34 -0.26
N ALA A 93 -3.62 7.56 -0.65
CA ALA A 93 -5.02 7.95 -0.51
C ALA A 93 -5.46 8.09 0.97
N VAL A 94 -4.89 7.29 1.87
CA VAL A 94 -5.16 7.35 3.32
C VAL A 94 -4.42 8.50 4.00
N ILE A 95 -3.22 8.84 3.54
CA ILE A 95 -2.43 9.96 4.09
C ILE A 95 -2.94 11.33 3.58
N GLY A 96 -3.78 11.34 2.55
CA GLY A 96 -4.44 12.56 2.05
C GLY A 96 -3.54 13.42 1.17
N GLN A 97 -2.74 12.80 0.29
CA GLN A 97 -2.07 13.48 -0.82
C GLN A 97 -2.76 13.18 -2.15
#